data_AF-A0A8J3X7H2-F1
#
_entry.id   AF-A0A8J3X7H2-F1
#
_cell.length_a   1.000
_cell.length_b   1.000
_cell.length_c   1.000
_cell.angle_alpha   90.00
_cell.angle_beta   90.00
_cell.angle_gamma   90.00
#
_symmetry.space_group_name_H-M   'P 1'
#
loop_
_entity.id
_entity.type
_entity.pdbx_description
1 polymer ?
#
loop_
_entity_poly.entity_id
_entity_poly.type
_entity_poly.pdbx_seq_one_letter_code
_entity_poly.pdbx_strand_id
1 'polypeptide(L)'
;MVQLASGRPVLSPLQSVATALSWVTTLARLVLGVSLFVAGAIKIGAPAVSVQAVKAYELLPDTLATVVGHGLPIVEIIVGILLVLGLLTRPSAVVGGLLMVAFIVGISSAWARGLRIDCGCFGGGGTVGADQDPGYIWELLRDVGFLLCAAWIVYRPPGRLAMDSALGLAGSRELGTAGDDEDDEDGSDTD
;
A
#
# COMPACT_ATOMS: atom_id res chain seq x y z
N MET A 1 49.78 -6.18 32.77
CA MET A 1 48.46 -6.55 33.31
C MET A 1 47.40 -6.10 32.32
N VAL A 2 46.76 -7.08 31.69
CA VAL A 2 45.47 -7.09 30.95
C VAL A 2 45.18 -5.96 29.94
N GLN A 3 45.52 -6.22 28.68
CA GLN A 3 44.93 -5.56 27.50
C GLN A 3 43.63 -6.31 27.16
N LEU A 4 42.46 -5.67 27.33
CA LEU A 4 41.15 -6.19 26.92
C LEU A 4 41.01 -6.15 25.39
N ALA A 5 41.60 -7.13 24.71
CA ALA A 5 41.44 -7.36 23.29
C ALA A 5 40.29 -8.34 23.04
N SER A 6 39.03 -7.90 23.12
CA SER A 6 37.88 -8.61 22.54
C SER A 6 36.61 -7.77 22.63
N GLY A 7 36.44 -6.86 21.67
CA GLY A 7 35.24 -6.02 21.57
C GLY A 7 34.60 -6.09 20.17
N ARG A 8 34.72 -7.22 19.48
CA ARG A 8 33.95 -7.43 18.23
C ARG A 8 32.57 -7.94 18.64
N PRO A 9 31.48 -7.18 18.43
CA PRO A 9 30.17 -7.65 18.79
C PRO A 9 29.84 -8.89 17.94
N VAL A 10 29.51 -9.99 18.60
CA VAL A 10 29.01 -11.25 18.01
C VAL A 10 27.61 -11.05 17.37
N LEU A 11 27.13 -9.81 17.30
CA LEU A 11 25.87 -9.37 16.69
C LEU A 11 25.94 -9.22 15.16
N SER A 12 27.10 -9.50 14.52
CA SER A 12 27.36 -9.17 13.12
C SER A 12 26.42 -9.80 12.07
N PRO A 13 25.90 -11.04 12.21
CA PRO A 13 24.97 -11.59 11.21
C PRO A 13 23.58 -10.96 11.36
N LEU A 14 23.14 -10.78 12.61
CA LEU A 14 21.81 -10.25 12.93
C LEU A 14 21.69 -8.77 12.53
N GLN A 15 22.76 -7.99 12.70
CA GLN A 15 22.78 -6.57 12.33
C GLN A 15 22.84 -6.36 10.82
N SER A 16 23.55 -7.21 10.08
CA SER A 16 23.57 -7.21 8.61
C SER A 16 22.20 -7.58 8.01
N VAL A 17 21.53 -8.59 8.57
CA VAL A 17 20.18 -9.01 8.17
C VAL A 17 19.17 -7.89 8.46
N ALA A 18 19.19 -7.27 9.64
CA ALA A 18 18.30 -6.15 9.97
C ALA A 18 18.48 -4.94 9.03
N THR A 19 19.73 -4.65 8.64
CA THR A 19 20.06 -3.58 7.70
C THR A 19 19.56 -3.90 6.28
N ALA A 20 19.81 -5.13 5.79
CA ALA A 20 19.33 -5.56 4.49
C ALA A 20 17.80 -5.52 4.39
N LEU A 21 17.09 -5.99 5.42
CA LEU A 21 15.63 -5.98 5.47
C LEU A 21 15.05 -4.55 5.47
N SER A 22 15.76 -3.59 6.05
CA SER A 22 15.38 -2.18 6.03
C SER A 22 15.51 -1.57 4.62
N TRP A 23 16.55 -1.95 3.89
CA TRP A 23 16.72 -1.55 2.48
C TRP A 23 15.67 -2.20 1.59
N VAL A 24 15.37 -3.49 1.79
CA VAL A 24 14.29 -4.19 1.06
C VAL A 24 12.95 -3.49 1.27
N THR A 25 12.61 -3.12 2.52
CA THR A 25 11.38 -2.39 2.82
C THR A 25 11.34 -1.01 2.16
N THR A 26 12.50 -0.34 2.10
CA THR A 26 12.62 0.96 1.42
C THR A 26 12.42 0.82 -0.10
N LEU A 27 13.01 -0.21 -0.71
CA LEU A 27 12.83 -0.51 -2.13
C LEU A 27 11.38 -0.89 -2.45
N ALA A 28 10.76 -1.79 -1.66
CA ALA A 28 9.36 -2.17 -1.82
C ALA A 28 8.43 -0.95 -1.76
N ARG A 29 8.69 -0.05 -0.82
CA ARG A 29 7.97 1.22 -0.65
C ARG A 29 8.11 2.13 -1.87
N LEU A 30 9.33 2.31 -2.39
CA LEU A 30 9.57 3.13 -3.57
C LEU A 30 8.93 2.50 -4.82
N VAL A 31 9.05 1.19 -5.01
CA VAL A 31 8.45 0.48 -6.15
C VAL A 31 6.94 0.66 -6.14
N LEU A 32 6.27 0.37 -5.02
CA LEU A 32 4.82 0.51 -4.91
C LEU A 32 4.39 1.99 -5.01
N GLY A 33 5.05 2.88 -4.27
CA GLY A 33 4.70 4.29 -4.21
C GLY A 33 4.89 5.04 -5.53
N VAL A 34 6.03 4.86 -6.19
CA VAL A 34 6.29 5.47 -7.51
C VAL A 34 5.32 4.92 -8.55
N SER A 35 5.06 3.61 -8.54
CA SER A 35 4.12 3.00 -9.50
C SER A 35 2.71 3.57 -9.34
N LEU A 36 2.21 3.69 -8.11
CA LEU A 36 0.90 4.31 -7.84
C LEU A 36 0.89 5.79 -8.24
N PHE A 37 1.93 6.55 -7.90
CA PHE A 37 2.02 7.95 -8.27
C PHE A 37 2.00 8.16 -9.78
N VAL A 38 2.83 7.41 -10.51
CA VAL A 38 2.90 7.49 -11.98
C VAL A 38 1.58 7.04 -12.61
N ALA A 39 0.98 5.95 -12.13
CA ALA A 39 -0.32 5.48 -12.59
C ALA A 39 -1.40 6.58 -12.45
N GLY A 40 -1.52 7.18 -11.27
CA GLY A 40 -2.49 8.24 -11.02
C GLY A 40 -2.20 9.52 -11.79
N ALA A 41 -0.92 9.91 -11.90
CA ALA A 41 -0.50 11.09 -12.67
C ALA A 41 -0.78 10.96 -14.17
N ILE A 42 -0.71 9.75 -14.73
CA ILE A 42 -1.12 9.53 -16.13
C ILE A 42 -2.65 9.65 -16.24
N LYS A 43 -3.40 9.03 -15.33
CA LYS A 43 -4.88 9.04 -15.36
C LYS A 43 -5.48 10.43 -15.14
N ILE A 44 -4.85 11.29 -14.31
CA ILE A 44 -5.35 12.65 -14.06
C ILE A 44 -5.22 13.56 -15.30
N GLY A 45 -4.29 13.26 -16.21
CA GLY A 45 -4.16 13.97 -17.49
C GLY A 45 -5.30 13.66 -18.47
N ALA A 46 -5.98 12.52 -18.30
CA ALA A 46 -7.08 12.07 -19.15
C ALA A 46 -8.20 11.41 -18.32
N PRO A 47 -8.93 12.17 -17.48
CA PRO A 47 -9.90 11.60 -16.54
C PRO A 47 -11.06 10.87 -17.24
N ALA A 48 -11.41 11.27 -18.47
CA ALA A 48 -12.41 10.58 -19.28
C ALA A 48 -11.99 9.14 -19.61
N VAL A 49 -10.70 8.90 -19.88
CA VAL A 49 -10.16 7.57 -20.17
C VAL A 49 -10.19 6.70 -18.90
N SER A 50 -9.88 7.29 -17.73
CA SER A 50 -9.98 6.59 -16.44
C SER A 50 -11.42 6.12 -16.16
N VAL A 51 -12.41 6.99 -16.37
CA VAL A 51 -13.83 6.62 -16.23
C VAL A 51 -14.23 5.53 -17.22
N GLN A 52 -13.79 5.64 -18.48
CA GLN A 52 -14.09 4.64 -19.49
C GLN A 52 -13.47 3.28 -19.16
N ALA A 53 -12.24 3.26 -18.63
CA ALA A 53 -11.58 2.05 -18.17
C ALA A 53 -12.38 1.37 -17.05
N VAL A 54 -12.83 2.12 -16.04
CA VAL A 54 -13.64 1.57 -14.93
C VAL A 54 -14.99 1.05 -15.44
N LYS A 55 -15.65 1.77 -16.35
CA LYS A 55 -16.91 1.33 -16.95
C LYS A 55 -16.76 0.05 -17.77
N ALA A 56 -15.62 -0.14 -18.45
CA ALA A 56 -15.36 -1.32 -19.26
C ALA A 56 -15.29 -2.63 -18.46
N TYR A 57 -15.07 -2.56 -17.14
CA TYR A 57 -15.19 -3.74 -16.28
C TYR A 57 -16.62 -4.22 -16.09
N GLU A 58 -17.65 -3.40 -16.37
CA GLU A 58 -19.07 -3.74 -16.20
C GLU A 58 -19.41 -4.32 -14.80
N LEU A 59 -18.67 -3.88 -13.77
CA LEU A 59 -18.80 -4.35 -12.39
C LEU A 59 -19.67 -3.43 -11.52
N LEU A 60 -19.73 -2.15 -11.86
CA LEU A 60 -20.46 -1.12 -11.12
C LEU A 60 -21.48 -0.44 -12.04
N PRO A 61 -22.59 0.07 -11.49
CA PRO A 61 -23.49 0.91 -12.26
C PRO A 61 -22.80 2.22 -12.66
N ASP A 62 -23.25 2.80 -13.77
CA ASP A 62 -22.63 3.95 -14.45
C ASP A 62 -22.26 5.12 -13.53
N THR A 63 -23.14 5.46 -12.59
CA THR A 63 -22.91 6.56 -11.64
C THR A 63 -21.73 6.25 -10.72
N LEU A 64 -21.67 5.05 -10.14
CA LEU A 64 -20.56 4.64 -9.28
C LEU A 64 -19.27 4.47 -10.06
N ALA A 65 -19.32 3.90 -11.26
CA ALA A 65 -18.15 3.76 -12.13
C ALA A 65 -17.52 5.13 -12.46
N THR A 66 -18.35 6.15 -12.66
CA THR A 66 -17.88 7.53 -12.90
C THR A 66 -17.21 8.13 -11.67
N VAL A 67 -17.81 7.96 -10.48
CA VAL A 67 -17.23 8.44 -9.21
C VAL A 67 -15.89 7.75 -8.95
N VAL A 68 -15.83 6.42 -9.10
CA VAL A 68 -14.60 5.65 -8.92
C VAL A 68 -13.55 6.04 -9.96
N GLY A 69 -13.92 6.20 -11.23
CA GLY A 69 -12.98 6.59 -12.29
C GLY A 69 -12.33 7.96 -12.08
N HIS A 70 -13.02 8.90 -11.44
CA HIS A 70 -12.46 10.19 -11.05
C HIS A 70 -11.70 10.16 -9.72
N GLY A 71 -12.18 9.40 -8.75
CA GLY A 71 -11.58 9.32 -7.41
C GLY A 71 -10.30 8.48 -7.38
N LEU A 72 -10.24 7.39 -8.15
CA LEU A 72 -9.15 6.44 -8.15
C LEU A 72 -7.78 7.09 -8.45
N PRO A 73 -7.62 7.94 -9.49
CA PRO A 73 -6.35 8.62 -9.75
C PRO A 73 -5.87 9.50 -8.59
N ILE A 74 -6.81 10.15 -7.88
CA ILE A 74 -6.49 11.01 -6.73
C ILE A 74 -5.95 10.16 -5.58
N VAL A 75 -6.61 9.04 -5.28
CA VAL A 75 -6.16 8.11 -4.24
C VAL A 75 -4.79 7.52 -4.60
N GLU A 76 -4.58 7.11 -5.86
CA GLU A 76 -3.30 6.60 -6.35
C GLU A 76 -2.15 7.62 -6.15
N ILE A 77 -2.37 8.88 -6.50
CA ILE A 77 -1.37 9.95 -6.33
C ILE A 77 -1.06 10.19 -4.85
N ILE A 78 -2.09 10.36 -4.01
CA ILE A 78 -1.90 10.66 -2.58
C ILE A 78 -1.15 9.51 -1.90
N VAL A 79 -1.60 8.27 -2.09
CA VAL A 79 -0.96 7.08 -1.51
C VAL A 79 0.46 6.92 -2.05
N GLY A 80 0.67 7.16 -3.35
CA GLY A 80 1.98 7.12 -3.98
C GLY A 80 2.97 8.10 -3.35
N ILE A 81 2.55 9.36 -3.15
CA ILE A 81 3.36 10.39 -2.49
C ILE A 81 3.66 10.01 -1.04
N LEU A 82 2.66 9.59 -0.26
CA LEU A 82 2.83 9.21 1.14
C LEU A 82 3.83 8.05 1.26
N LEU A 83 3.73 7.04 0.40
CA LEU A 83 4.69 5.94 0.35
C LEU A 83 6.08 6.43 -0.05
N VAL A 84 6.24 7.27 -1.07
CA VAL A 84 7.55 7.79 -1.50
C VAL A 84 8.23 8.65 -0.43
N LEU A 85 7.47 9.51 0.27
CA LEU A 85 7.97 10.32 1.37
C LEU A 85 8.19 9.49 2.64
N GLY A 86 7.46 8.38 2.79
CA GLY A 86 7.60 7.49 3.94
C GLY A 86 6.87 8.02 5.15
N LEU A 87 5.76 8.70 4.88
CA LEU A 87 4.81 9.20 5.85
C LEU A 87 3.58 8.30 5.85
N LEU A 88 3.03 7.99 7.03
CA LEU A 88 1.87 7.12 7.18
C LEU A 88 2.06 5.82 6.38
N THR A 89 3.25 5.23 6.43
CA THR A 89 3.70 4.12 5.58
C THR A 89 2.81 2.90 5.69
N ARG A 90 2.48 2.48 6.91
CA ARG A 90 1.58 1.34 7.16
C ARG A 90 0.18 1.56 6.59
N PRO A 91 -0.57 2.61 6.96
CA PRO A 91 -1.91 2.81 6.40
C PRO A 91 -1.86 3.07 4.88
N SER A 92 -0.85 3.77 4.36
CA SER A 92 -0.69 3.96 2.92
C SER A 92 -0.42 2.64 2.19
N ALA A 93 0.37 1.73 2.77
CA ALA A 93 0.59 0.40 2.23
C ALA A 93 -0.68 -0.47 2.30
N VAL A 94 -1.48 -0.35 3.36
CA VAL A 94 -2.79 -1.03 3.44
C VAL A 94 -3.71 -0.54 2.33
N VAL A 95 -3.87 0.77 2.16
CA VAL A 95 -4.71 1.33 1.10
C VAL A 95 -4.19 0.93 -0.28
N GLY A 96 -2.88 1.05 -0.53
CA GLY A 96 -2.26 0.60 -1.78
C GLY A 96 -2.46 -0.89 -2.05
N GLY A 97 -2.35 -1.73 -1.02
CA GLY A 97 -2.62 -3.17 -1.12
C GLY A 97 -4.09 -3.47 -1.43
N LEU A 98 -5.04 -2.78 -0.79
CA LEU A 98 -6.47 -2.92 -1.09
C LEU A 98 -6.79 -2.50 -2.53
N LEU A 99 -6.13 -1.46 -3.05
CA LEU A 99 -6.25 -1.08 -4.46
C LEU A 99 -5.74 -2.20 -5.38
N MET A 100 -4.58 -2.82 -5.08
CA MET A 100 -4.08 -3.96 -5.87
C MET A 100 -5.05 -5.14 -5.85
N VAL A 101 -5.64 -5.46 -4.68
CA VAL A 101 -6.67 -6.51 -4.58
C VAL A 101 -7.88 -6.16 -5.46
N ALA A 102 -8.35 -4.91 -5.43
CA ALA A 102 -9.48 -4.48 -6.25
C ALA A 102 -9.18 -4.64 -7.75
N PHE A 103 -7.97 -4.27 -8.21
CA PHE A 103 -7.56 -4.48 -9.60
C PHE A 103 -7.47 -5.96 -9.96
N ILE A 104 -6.83 -6.79 -9.13
CA ILE A 104 -6.74 -8.24 -9.36
C ILE A 104 -8.13 -8.87 -9.50
N VAL A 105 -9.07 -8.51 -8.63
CA VAL A 105 -10.46 -8.99 -8.69
C VAL A 105 -11.15 -8.49 -9.96
N GLY A 106 -10.96 -7.21 -10.31
CA GLY A 106 -11.51 -6.62 -11.52
C GLY A 106 -11.04 -7.33 -12.79
N ILE A 107 -9.73 -7.49 -12.94
CA ILE A 107 -9.08 -8.13 -14.09
C ILE A 107 -9.49 -9.59 -14.18
N SER A 108 -9.43 -10.32 -13.06
CA SER A 108 -9.84 -11.74 -13.02
C SER A 108 -11.31 -11.91 -13.40
N SER A 109 -12.18 -11.01 -12.95
CA SER A 109 -13.61 -11.03 -13.30
C SER A 109 -13.85 -10.72 -14.78
N ALA A 110 -13.16 -9.74 -15.34
CA ALA A 110 -13.24 -9.42 -16.76
C ALA A 110 -12.77 -10.61 -17.62
N TRP A 111 -11.66 -11.24 -17.23
CA TRP A 111 -11.13 -12.42 -17.89
C TRP A 111 -12.09 -13.62 -17.83
N ALA A 112 -12.66 -13.90 -16.66
CA ALA A 112 -13.63 -14.98 -16.47
C ALA A 112 -14.93 -14.80 -17.29
N ARG A 113 -15.33 -13.54 -17.54
CA ARG A 113 -16.49 -13.20 -18.39
C ARG A 113 -16.15 -13.10 -19.88
N GLY A 114 -14.89 -13.28 -20.26
CA GLY A 114 -14.44 -13.16 -21.65
C GLY A 114 -14.50 -11.72 -22.18
N LEU A 115 -14.55 -10.72 -21.29
CA LEU A 115 -14.41 -9.32 -21.70
C LEU A 115 -13.02 -9.12 -22.29
N ARG A 116 -12.91 -8.24 -23.28
CA ARG A 116 -11.64 -7.87 -23.91
C ARG A 116 -11.40 -6.40 -23.65
N ILE A 117 -10.72 -6.13 -22.54
CA ILE A 117 -10.45 -4.77 -22.09
C ILE A 117 -8.96 -4.58 -21.85
N ASP A 118 -8.47 -3.39 -22.16
CA ASP A 118 -7.23 -2.89 -21.58
C ASP A 118 -7.53 -2.50 -20.13
N CYS A 119 -6.76 -3.04 -19.19
CA CYS A 119 -6.97 -2.86 -17.76
C CYS A 119 -6.73 -1.40 -17.31
N GLY A 120 -6.04 -0.59 -18.13
CA GLY A 120 -5.90 0.85 -17.96
C GLY A 120 -5.05 1.32 -16.78
N CYS A 121 -4.36 0.41 -16.07
CA CYS A 121 -3.57 0.76 -14.88
C CYS A 121 -2.52 1.85 -15.12
N PHE A 122 -2.00 2.00 -16.35
CA PHE A 122 -1.01 3.03 -16.72
C PHE A 122 -1.47 3.96 -17.88
N GLY A 123 -2.75 4.33 -17.91
CA GLY A 123 -3.24 5.37 -18.82
C GLY A 123 -3.83 4.90 -20.15
N GLY A 124 -3.92 3.59 -20.34
CA GLY A 124 -4.79 2.97 -21.35
C GLY A 124 -6.20 2.74 -20.80
N GLY A 125 -6.93 1.82 -21.42
CA GLY A 125 -8.20 1.35 -20.92
C GLY A 125 -9.34 1.37 -21.92
N GLY A 126 -10.35 0.53 -21.67
CA GLY A 126 -11.51 0.38 -22.55
C GLY A 126 -11.46 -0.91 -23.37
N THR A 127 -12.40 -1.07 -24.28
CA THR A 127 -12.53 -2.31 -25.07
C THR A 127 -11.46 -2.39 -26.15
N VAL A 128 -10.78 -3.52 -26.27
CA VAL A 128 -9.75 -3.76 -27.31
C VAL A 128 -10.31 -4.57 -28.48
N GLY A 129 -9.72 -4.36 -29.67
CA GLY A 129 -10.09 -5.06 -30.90
C GLY A 129 -9.88 -6.57 -30.84
N ALA A 130 -10.54 -7.31 -31.74
CA ALA A 130 -10.50 -8.77 -31.76
C ALA A 130 -9.11 -9.37 -32.04
N ASP A 131 -8.21 -8.54 -32.55
CA ASP A 131 -6.84 -8.82 -32.97
C ASP A 131 -5.77 -8.52 -31.90
N GLN A 132 -6.13 -7.82 -30.81
CA GLN A 132 -5.19 -7.38 -29.78
C GLN A 132 -5.30 -8.21 -28.50
N ASP A 133 -4.18 -8.73 -28.01
CA ASP A 133 -4.13 -9.45 -26.73
C ASP A 133 -4.40 -8.48 -25.57
N PRO A 134 -5.42 -8.72 -24.72
CA PRO A 134 -5.70 -7.90 -23.55
C PRO A 134 -4.58 -7.87 -22.49
N GLY A 135 -3.62 -8.81 -22.57
CA GLY A 135 -2.43 -8.81 -21.73
C GLY A 135 -2.58 -9.47 -20.37
N TYR A 136 -3.81 -9.83 -19.94
CA TYR A 136 -4.23 -10.06 -18.53
C TYR A 136 -3.22 -10.72 -17.58
N ILE A 137 -2.47 -11.71 -18.05
CA ILE A 137 -1.47 -12.43 -17.25
C ILE A 137 -0.40 -11.46 -16.73
N TRP A 138 0.04 -10.53 -17.55
CA TRP A 138 1.09 -9.57 -17.20
C TRP A 138 0.59 -8.55 -16.17
N GLU A 139 -0.63 -8.03 -16.33
CA GLU A 139 -1.22 -7.12 -15.36
C GLU A 139 -1.45 -7.82 -14.03
N LEU A 140 -1.94 -9.06 -14.05
CA LEU A 140 -2.17 -9.83 -12.82
C LEU A 140 -0.84 -10.11 -12.09
N LEU A 141 0.20 -10.50 -12.83
CA LEU A 141 1.53 -10.75 -12.26
C LEU A 141 2.13 -9.49 -11.63
N ARG A 142 2.01 -8.35 -12.31
CA ARG A 142 2.43 -7.05 -11.82
C ARG A 142 1.69 -6.67 -10.54
N ASP A 143 0.36 -6.78 -10.54
CA ASP A 143 -0.48 -6.38 -9.41
C ASP A 143 -0.26 -7.31 -8.21
N VAL A 144 -0.03 -8.61 -8.43
CA VAL A 144 0.43 -9.55 -7.38
C VAL A 144 1.80 -9.15 -6.83
N GLY A 145 2.75 -8.76 -7.68
CA GLY A 145 4.05 -8.26 -7.26
C GLY A 145 3.93 -7.02 -6.36
N PHE A 146 3.08 -6.06 -6.74
CA PHE A 146 2.80 -4.87 -5.94
C PHE A 146 2.07 -5.19 -4.64
N LEU A 147 1.14 -6.15 -4.65
CA LEU A 147 0.45 -6.62 -3.46
C LEU A 147 1.43 -7.27 -2.45
N LEU A 148 2.40 -8.04 -2.94
CA LEU A 148 3.46 -8.60 -2.10
C LEU A 148 4.35 -7.51 -1.50
N CYS A 149 4.69 -6.46 -2.26
CA CYS A 149 5.38 -5.29 -1.72
C CYS A 149 4.56 -4.60 -0.62
N ALA A 150 3.25 -4.40 -0.84
CA ALA A 150 2.35 -3.81 0.14
C ALA A 150 2.30 -4.65 1.43
N ALA A 151 2.08 -5.97 1.30
CA ALA A 151 2.07 -6.91 2.42
C ALA A 151 3.38 -6.85 3.20
N TRP A 152 4.53 -6.88 2.50
CA TRP A 152 5.84 -6.77 3.13
C TRP A 152 6.00 -5.49 3.97
N ILE A 153 5.56 -4.34 3.45
CA ILE A 153 5.62 -3.05 4.16
C ILE A 153 4.71 -3.05 5.39
N VAL A 154 3.54 -3.71 5.32
CA VAL A 154 2.61 -3.82 6.46
C VAL A 154 3.19 -4.69 7.58
N TYR A 155 3.79 -5.84 7.23
CA TYR A 155 4.34 -6.78 8.20
C TYR A 155 5.67 -6.33 8.82
N ARG A 156 6.49 -5.55 8.11
CA ARG A 156 7.80 -5.11 8.59
C ARG A 156 7.79 -3.69 9.16
N PRO A 157 8.74 -3.33 10.04
CA PRO A 157 8.90 -1.97 10.52
C PRO A 157 9.15 -1.02 9.34
N PRO A 158 8.65 0.23 9.39
CA PRO A 158 8.88 1.21 8.35
C PRO A 158 10.38 1.41 8.17
N GLY A 159 10.90 1.11 6.97
CA GLY A 159 12.34 1.03 6.69
C GLY A 159 13.13 2.29 7.07
N ARG A 160 14.46 2.22 6.99
CA ARG A 160 15.41 3.24 7.47
C ARG A 160 15.20 4.68 7.00
N LEU A 161 14.49 4.91 5.89
CA LEU A 161 14.21 6.24 5.31
C LEU A 161 12.75 6.69 5.46
N ALA A 162 11.94 6.01 6.27
CA ALA A 162 10.59 6.46 6.55
C ALA A 162 10.61 7.65 7.52
N MET A 163 9.97 8.75 7.12
CA MET A 163 9.76 9.89 8.00
C MET A 163 8.95 9.51 9.26
N ASP A 164 8.12 8.46 9.17
CA ASP A 164 7.42 7.86 10.33
C ASP A 164 8.37 7.47 11.47
N SER A 165 9.59 7.00 11.13
CA SER A 165 10.61 6.61 12.10
C SER A 165 11.29 7.83 12.72
N ALA A 166 11.40 8.94 11.98
CA ALA A 166 11.92 10.21 12.49
C ALA A 166 10.89 10.97 13.36
N LEU A 167 9.60 10.82 13.06
CA LEU A 167 8.48 11.47 13.75
C LEU A 167 7.92 10.64 14.92
N GLY A 168 8.44 9.43 15.19
CA GLY A 168 8.01 8.57 16.30
C GLY A 168 6.62 7.92 16.14
N LEU A 169 5.99 8.06 14.97
CA LEU A 169 4.64 7.53 14.68
C LEU A 169 4.58 5.99 14.63
N ALA A 170 5.73 5.32 14.60
CA ALA A 170 5.81 3.86 14.59
C ALA A 170 5.53 3.20 15.96
N GLY A 171 5.52 3.95 17.08
CA GLY A 171 5.53 3.40 18.44
C GLY A 171 4.34 3.72 19.36
N SER A 172 3.40 4.59 19.00
CA SER A 172 2.43 5.14 19.97
C SER A 172 1.12 4.36 20.11
N ARG A 173 1.16 3.02 20.23
CA ARG A 173 -0.04 2.18 20.43
C ARG A 173 0.00 1.27 21.67
N GLU A 174 0.74 1.67 22.71
CA GLU A 174 0.74 0.99 24.03
C GLU A 174 0.24 1.86 25.20
N LEU A 175 -0.42 2.99 24.96
CA LEU A 175 -1.13 3.74 26.03
C LEU A 175 -2.64 3.64 25.84
N GLY A 176 -3.17 2.47 26.18
CA GLY A 176 -4.61 2.22 26.31
C GLY A 176 -4.95 1.19 27.40
N THR A 177 -3.98 0.78 28.22
CA THR A 177 -4.20 -0.19 29.31
C THR A 177 -3.21 0.08 30.45
N ALA A 178 -3.39 1.19 31.15
CA ALA A 178 -2.87 1.38 32.51
C ALA A 178 -3.47 2.65 33.12
N GLY A 179 -4.23 2.48 34.21
CA GLY A 179 -4.54 3.52 35.19
C GLY A 179 -5.81 4.30 34.93
N ASP A 180 -6.92 3.82 35.49
CA ASP A 180 -7.63 4.55 36.55
C ASP A 180 -8.57 3.54 37.24
N ASP A 181 -7.96 2.52 37.85
CA ASP A 181 -8.50 1.88 39.05
C ASP A 181 -7.77 2.59 40.21
N GLU A 182 -8.27 3.75 40.63
CA GLU A 182 -8.00 4.29 41.96
C GLU A 182 -9.34 4.42 42.69
N ASP A 183 -9.44 3.57 43.71
CA ASP A 183 -10.45 3.53 44.75
C ASP A 183 -10.60 4.90 45.43
N ASP A 184 -11.84 5.23 45.81
CA ASP A 184 -12.25 5.75 47.13
C ASP A 184 -13.51 6.62 46.98
N GLU A 185 -14.67 5.96 46.79
CA GLU A 185 -15.95 6.55 47.16
C GLU A 185 -16.25 6.25 48.63
N ASP A 186 -16.04 7.28 49.44
CA ASP A 186 -16.61 7.55 50.75
C ASP A 186 -18.12 7.30 50.78
N GLY A 187 -18.61 6.55 51.78
CA GLY A 187 -20.03 6.25 51.92
C GLY A 187 -20.39 5.39 53.12
N SER A 188 -20.49 6.04 54.29
CA SER A 188 -21.51 5.85 55.34
C SER A 188 -22.07 4.45 55.64
N ASP A 189 -21.93 4.01 56.91
CA ASP A 189 -22.98 3.34 57.71
C ASP A 189 -22.46 3.25 59.17
N THR A 190 -22.83 4.14 60.10
CA THR A 190 -23.95 4.00 61.08
C THR A 190 -24.25 2.56 61.52
N ASP A 191 -23.73 2.12 62.67
CA ASP A 191 -24.38 2.10 63.99
C ASP A 191 -23.46 1.51 65.08
#